data_AF-A0A3N5U6U4-F1
#
_entry.id   AF-A0A3N5U6U4-F1
#
_cell.length_a   1.000
_cell.length_b   1.000
_cell.length_c   1.000
_cell.angle_alpha   90.00
_cell.angle_beta   90.00
_cell.angle_gamma   90.00
#
_symmetry.space_group_name_H-M   'P 1'
#
loop_
_entity.id
_entity.type
_entity.pdbx_description
1 polymer ?
#
loop_
_entity_poly.entity_id
_entity_poly.type
_entity_poly.pdbx_seq_one_letter_code
_entity_poly.pdbx_strand_id
1 'polypeptide(L)'
;MAMFDQCDQHVTAQYNAAGNIYIQGISEERHERLAAELGVTRSALTSFFNILEQQQVPPEDLYHILRQIATSYKDLQAKLQRFTSDDPAVITLKQQARDAIEIGEFAHAEILLNDASAKDLEAARQLQETAATRLLSAAASRAANGDLKRTQLAYAEAMGYYRQAVDVVESVPTAELELAEYLNAWGFTAHEAGDYAGAQPAQERALAFFQNRFDLSDRLLEKVLETALERRVDAADLYFEHTTTDSVSL
;
A
#
# COMPACT_ATOMS: atom_id res chain seq x y z
N MET A 1 0.75 28.60 60.48
CA MET A 1 2.21 28.48 60.27
C MET A 1 2.48 27.11 59.66
N ALA A 2 2.50 27.05 58.33
CA ALA A 2 3.07 25.94 57.58
C ALA A 2 3.86 26.63 56.46
N MET A 3 5.18 26.63 56.61
CA MET A 3 6.12 26.97 55.56
C MET A 3 5.91 25.94 54.45
N PHE A 4 5.20 26.31 53.39
CA PHE A 4 5.32 25.61 52.12
C PHE A 4 6.56 26.16 51.43
N ASP A 5 7.47 25.22 51.23
CA ASP A 5 8.79 25.33 50.64
C ASP A 5 8.80 26.21 49.38
N GLN A 6 9.82 27.07 49.28
CA GLN A 6 10.04 28.02 48.19
C GLN A 6 10.51 27.37 46.87
N CYS A 7 10.29 26.06 46.68
CA CYS A 7 10.80 25.31 45.53
C CYS A 7 9.75 24.92 44.48
N ASP A 8 8.44 25.12 44.71
CA ASP A 8 7.40 24.56 43.84
C ASP A 8 6.37 25.61 43.37
N GLN A 9 6.89 26.66 42.72
CA GLN A 9 6.11 27.83 42.28
C GLN A 9 6.01 27.92 40.75
N HIS A 10 5.84 26.81 40.02
CA HIS A 10 5.78 26.90 38.55
C HIS A 10 4.36 27.02 38.01
N VAL A 11 3.41 26.22 38.49
CA VAL A 11 2.00 26.23 38.06
C VAL A 11 1.12 25.83 39.25
N THR A 12 0.04 26.56 39.54
CA THR A 12 -0.91 26.20 40.60
C THR A 12 -2.21 25.73 39.97
N ALA A 13 -2.67 24.51 40.31
CA ALA A 13 -3.95 23.96 39.90
C ALA A 13 -5.03 24.16 40.97
N GLN A 14 -6.28 24.32 40.53
CA GLN A 14 -7.46 24.35 41.40
C GLN A 14 -8.41 23.20 41.04
N TYR A 15 -9.23 22.78 42.02
CA TYR A 15 -10.27 21.79 41.80
C TYR A 15 -11.65 22.46 41.70
N ASN A 16 -12.46 22.09 40.72
CA ASN A 16 -13.85 22.53 40.65
C ASN A 16 -14.76 21.69 41.59
N ALA A 17 -16.03 22.07 41.71
CA ALA A 17 -17.01 21.39 42.56
C ALA A 17 -17.28 19.92 42.17
N ALA A 18 -16.88 19.50 40.97
CA ALA A 18 -16.97 18.12 40.48
C ALA A 18 -15.69 17.31 40.71
N GLY A 19 -14.63 17.92 41.28
CA GLY A 19 -13.33 17.28 41.53
C GLY A 19 -12.35 17.33 40.35
N ASN A 20 -12.66 18.08 39.28
CA ASN A 20 -11.76 18.20 38.12
C ASN A 20 -10.72 19.29 38.32
N ILE A 21 -9.51 19.05 37.80
CA ILE A 21 -8.38 19.97 37.83
C ILE A 21 -8.55 21.04 36.74
N TYR A 22 -8.28 22.30 37.11
CA TYR A 22 -8.28 23.44 36.21
C TYR A 22 -7.07 24.36 36.49
N ILE A 23 -6.40 24.80 35.43
CA ILE A 23 -5.19 25.62 35.46
C ILE A 23 -5.58 27.05 35.05
N GLN A 24 -6.40 27.71 35.87
CA GLN A 24 -6.65 29.16 35.75
C GLN A 24 -5.98 29.95 36.87
N GLY A 25 -5.52 31.17 36.52
CA GLY A 25 -5.02 32.15 37.49
C GLY A 25 -3.51 32.46 37.41
N ILE A 26 -2.81 32.04 36.35
CA ILE A 26 -1.43 32.47 36.13
C ILE A 26 -1.43 33.90 35.58
N SER A 27 -0.71 34.83 36.24
CA SER A 27 -0.59 36.21 35.74
C SER A 27 0.08 36.24 34.35
N GLU A 28 -0.26 37.20 33.52
CA GLU A 28 0.31 37.36 32.17
C GLU A 28 1.85 37.35 32.17
N GLU A 29 2.46 38.10 33.09
CA GLU A 29 3.92 38.15 33.28
C GLU A 29 4.55 36.80 33.66
N ARG A 30 3.78 35.91 34.29
CA ARG A 30 4.25 34.58 34.69
C ARG A 30 4.05 33.58 33.56
N HIS A 31 2.97 33.71 32.81
CA HIS A 31 2.75 32.94 31.58
C HIS A 31 3.85 33.24 30.55
N GLU A 32 4.25 34.51 30.40
CA GLU A 32 5.36 34.90 29.52
C GLU A 32 6.71 34.35 30.00
N ARG A 33 7.00 34.44 31.31
CA ARG A 33 8.23 33.86 31.87
C ARG A 33 8.30 32.35 31.67
N LEU A 34 7.21 31.63 31.90
CA LEU A 34 7.18 30.18 31.76
C LEU A 34 7.27 29.75 30.29
N ALA A 35 6.66 30.49 29.36
CA ALA A 35 6.82 30.27 27.93
C ALA A 35 8.29 30.45 27.51
N ALA A 36 8.94 31.51 27.99
CA ALA A 36 10.36 31.75 27.76
C ALA A 36 11.27 30.67 28.38
N GLU A 37 10.96 30.21 29.60
CA GLU A 37 11.70 29.15 30.30
C GLU A 37 11.63 27.81 29.53
N LEU A 38 10.47 27.47 29.00
CA LEU A 38 10.25 26.25 28.23
C LEU A 38 10.73 26.36 26.77
N GLY A 39 10.95 27.59 26.30
CA GLY A 39 11.33 27.91 24.93
C GLY A 39 10.20 27.67 23.92
N VAL A 40 8.98 28.04 24.29
CA VAL A 40 7.77 27.85 23.46
C VAL A 40 6.98 29.16 23.31
N THR A 41 6.08 29.23 22.34
CA THR A 41 5.22 30.41 22.17
C THR A 41 4.19 30.51 23.29
N ARG A 42 3.64 31.71 23.50
CA ARG A 42 2.53 31.92 24.45
C ARG A 42 1.33 31.04 24.08
N SER A 43 0.94 31.00 22.82
CA SER A 43 -0.20 30.21 22.37
C SER A 43 0.02 28.71 22.56
N ALA A 44 1.23 28.20 22.27
CA ALA A 44 1.57 26.81 22.52
C ALA A 44 1.48 26.46 24.02
N LEU A 45 1.99 27.32 24.91
CA LEU A 45 1.87 27.11 26.35
C LEU A 45 0.40 27.09 26.82
N THR A 46 -0.46 27.96 26.27
CA THR A 46 -1.90 27.91 26.55
C THR A 46 -2.51 26.56 26.12
N SER A 47 -2.17 26.06 24.93
CA SER A 47 -2.63 24.74 24.49
C SER A 47 -2.08 23.61 25.36
N PHE A 48 -0.87 23.72 25.90
CA PHE A 48 -0.34 22.72 26.84
C PHE A 48 -1.17 22.66 28.13
N PHE A 49 -1.58 23.81 28.67
CA PHE A 49 -2.48 23.82 29.83
C PHE A 49 -3.82 23.16 29.52
N ASN A 50 -4.41 23.45 28.35
CA ASN A 50 -5.64 22.80 27.91
C ASN A 50 -5.48 21.28 27.81
N ILE A 51 -4.33 20.79 27.33
CA ILE A 51 -4.03 19.35 27.29
C ILE A 51 -3.95 18.77 28.71
N LEU A 52 -3.22 19.41 29.61
CA LEU A 52 -3.08 18.95 31.00
C LEU A 52 -4.42 18.88 31.72
N GLU A 53 -5.30 19.87 31.49
CA GLU A 53 -6.66 19.90 32.02
C GLU A 53 -7.52 18.78 31.43
N GLN A 54 -7.49 18.59 30.10
CA GLN A 54 -8.25 17.51 29.46
C GLN A 54 -7.82 16.12 29.95
N GLN A 55 -6.53 15.94 30.22
CA GLN A 55 -5.97 14.68 30.72
C GLN A 55 -6.06 14.55 32.26
N GLN A 56 -6.56 15.57 32.96
CA GLN A 56 -6.69 15.59 34.42
C GLN A 56 -5.38 15.24 35.15
N VAL A 57 -4.27 15.84 34.70
CA VAL A 57 -2.93 15.59 35.26
C VAL A 57 -2.86 16.06 36.72
N PRO A 58 -2.40 15.22 37.67
CA PRO A 58 -2.27 15.59 39.08
C PRO A 58 -1.37 16.81 39.31
N PRO A 59 -1.67 17.68 40.29
CA PRO A 59 -0.90 18.91 40.54
C PRO A 59 0.60 18.67 40.74
N GLU A 60 0.97 17.58 41.40
CA GLU A 60 2.35 17.14 41.65
C GLU A 60 3.14 16.82 40.37
N ASP A 61 2.45 16.40 39.30
CA ASP A 61 3.06 16.01 38.04
C ASP A 61 3.01 17.13 36.99
N LEU A 62 2.22 18.20 37.22
CA LEU A 62 1.95 19.24 36.22
C LEU A 62 3.22 19.81 35.59
N TYR A 63 4.18 20.23 36.41
CA TYR A 63 5.38 20.88 35.90
C TYR A 63 6.30 19.90 35.15
N HIS A 64 6.41 18.66 35.65
CA HIS A 64 7.16 17.61 34.97
C HIS A 64 6.54 17.30 33.60
N ILE A 65 5.24 17.06 33.52
CA ILE A 65 4.55 16.76 32.25
C ILE A 65 4.58 17.98 31.32
N LEU A 66 4.45 19.20 31.85
CA LEU A 66 4.57 20.41 31.04
C LEU A 66 5.94 20.52 30.34
N ARG A 67 7.04 20.19 31.04
CA ARG A 67 8.38 20.10 30.42
C ARG A 67 8.46 18.99 29.37
N GLN A 68 7.81 17.85 29.60
CA GLN A 68 7.75 16.76 28.62
C GLN A 68 7.00 17.16 27.35
N ILE A 69 5.87 17.87 27.49
CA ILE A 69 5.10 18.40 26.36
C ILE A 69 5.94 19.43 25.59
N ALA A 70 6.58 20.38 26.29
CA ALA A 70 7.45 21.37 25.63
C ALA A 70 8.63 20.72 24.89
N THR A 71 9.20 19.64 25.43
CA THR A 71 10.25 18.88 24.74
C THR A 71 9.72 18.20 23.49
N SER A 72 8.59 17.50 23.60
CA SER A 72 7.91 16.84 22.47
C SER A 72 7.52 17.83 21.37
N TYR A 73 7.07 19.02 21.75
CA TYR A 73 6.73 20.12 20.85
C TYR A 73 7.95 20.58 20.04
N LYS A 74 9.08 20.83 20.70
CA LYS A 74 10.32 21.25 20.02
C LYS A 74 10.85 20.16 19.09
N ASP A 75 10.78 18.90 19.52
CA ASP A 75 11.15 17.76 18.68
C ASP A 75 10.23 17.64 17.45
N LEU A 76 8.92 17.86 17.61
CA LEU A 76 7.98 17.89 16.50
C LEU A 76 8.30 19.02 15.51
N GLN A 77 8.54 20.24 15.99
CA GLN A 77 8.93 21.36 15.12
C GLN A 77 10.23 21.07 14.36
N ALA A 78 11.24 20.53 15.04
CA ALA A 78 12.51 20.14 14.42
C ALA A 78 12.34 19.03 13.38
N LYS A 79 11.46 18.05 13.62
CA LYS A 79 11.11 17.00 12.65
C LYS A 79 10.43 17.61 11.41
N LEU A 80 9.43 18.48 11.61
CA LEU A 80 8.70 19.10 10.51
C LEU A 80 9.57 20.02 9.64
N GLN A 81 10.60 20.66 10.20
CA GLN A 81 11.56 21.46 9.44
C GLN A 81 12.46 20.62 8.52
N ARG A 82 12.71 19.34 8.87
CA ARG A 82 13.59 18.44 8.11
C ARG A 82 12.88 17.68 7.00
N PHE A 83 11.55 17.67 6.98
CA PHE A 83 10.82 16.97 5.95
C PHE A 83 10.91 17.69 4.61
N THR A 84 11.33 16.95 3.59
CA THR A 84 11.32 17.38 2.20
C THR A 84 10.21 16.64 1.45
N SER A 85 9.58 17.32 0.51
CA SER A 85 8.73 16.73 -0.53
C SER A 85 8.97 17.55 -1.79
N ASP A 86 8.85 16.92 -2.95
CA ASP A 86 8.94 17.60 -4.24
C ASP A 86 7.56 18.08 -4.73
N ASP A 87 6.47 17.72 -4.02
CA ASP A 87 5.11 18.16 -4.31
C ASP A 87 4.83 19.52 -3.62
N PRO A 88 4.59 20.61 -4.40
CA PRO A 88 4.30 21.93 -3.84
C PRO A 88 3.08 22.00 -2.91
N ALA A 89 2.05 21.17 -3.15
CA ALA A 89 0.87 21.12 -2.31
C ALA A 89 1.20 20.50 -0.94
N VAL A 90 2.02 19.44 -0.92
CA VAL A 90 2.48 18.80 0.33
C VAL A 90 3.41 19.73 1.11
N ILE A 91 4.30 20.46 0.43
CA ILE A 91 5.13 21.50 1.07
C ILE A 91 4.23 22.55 1.74
N THR A 92 3.19 23.01 1.04
CA THR A 92 2.25 24.03 1.55
C THR A 92 1.51 23.52 2.79
N LEU A 93 0.95 22.31 2.73
CA LEU A 93 0.25 21.69 3.88
C LEU A 93 1.17 21.52 5.09
N LYS A 94 2.43 21.10 4.87
CA LYS A 94 3.43 20.96 5.94
C LYS A 94 3.86 22.32 6.51
N GLN A 95 3.86 23.40 5.72
CA GLN A 95 4.06 24.76 6.24
C GLN A 95 2.87 25.19 7.09
N GLN A 96 1.65 25.05 6.58
CA GLN A 96 0.43 25.38 7.32
C GLN A 96 0.32 24.62 8.64
N ALA A 97 0.72 23.34 8.66
CA ALA A 97 0.74 22.54 9.88
C ALA A 97 1.74 23.10 10.91
N ARG A 98 2.91 23.59 10.47
CA ARG A 98 3.88 24.24 11.36
C ARG A 98 3.33 25.54 11.93
N ASP A 99 2.70 26.36 11.08
CA ASP A 99 2.08 27.61 11.51
C ASP A 99 0.96 27.34 12.54
N ALA A 100 0.13 26.32 12.29
CA ALA A 100 -0.92 25.87 13.23
C ALA A 100 -0.33 25.37 14.57
N ILE A 101 0.79 24.63 14.55
CA ILE A 101 1.50 24.21 15.76
C ILE A 101 2.07 25.41 16.53
N GLU A 102 2.59 26.42 15.84
CA GLU A 102 3.12 27.64 16.47
C GLU A 102 2.05 28.42 17.24
N ILE A 103 0.83 28.45 16.73
CA ILE A 103 -0.31 29.10 17.41
C ILE A 103 -1.11 28.15 18.32
N GLY A 104 -0.69 26.89 18.45
CA GLY A 104 -1.28 25.92 19.39
C GLY A 104 -2.53 25.19 18.88
N GLU A 105 -2.86 25.27 17.59
CA GLU A 105 -3.99 24.58 16.95
C GLU A 105 -3.64 23.13 16.55
N PHE A 106 -3.36 22.28 17.54
CA PHE A 106 -2.87 20.92 17.29
C PHE A 106 -3.85 20.04 16.50
N ALA A 107 -5.16 20.17 16.72
CA ALA A 107 -6.16 19.43 15.96
C ALA A 107 -6.18 19.83 14.47
N HIS A 108 -5.99 21.11 14.17
CA HIS A 108 -5.91 21.56 12.79
C HIS A 108 -4.60 21.11 12.12
N ALA A 109 -3.49 21.18 12.86
CA ALA A 109 -2.20 20.67 12.39
C ALA A 109 -2.23 19.17 12.05
N GLU A 110 -2.93 18.36 12.86
CA GLU A 110 -3.13 16.93 12.59
C GLU A 110 -3.84 16.69 11.25
N ILE A 111 -4.92 17.42 10.98
CA ILE A 111 -5.65 17.35 9.71
C ILE A 111 -4.71 17.67 8.54
N LEU A 112 -3.96 18.77 8.63
CA LEU A 112 -3.04 19.20 7.58
C LEU A 112 -1.93 18.18 7.30
N LEU A 113 -1.38 17.54 8.34
CA LEU A 113 -0.36 16.50 8.21
C LEU A 113 -0.93 15.21 7.60
N ASN A 114 -2.16 14.83 7.97
CA ASN A 114 -2.86 13.70 7.37
C ASN A 114 -3.19 13.94 5.90
N ASP A 115 -3.60 15.16 5.54
CA ASP A 115 -3.85 15.55 4.14
C ASP A 115 -2.57 15.53 3.31
N ALA A 116 -1.45 15.99 3.86
CA ALA A 116 -0.14 15.90 3.21
C ALA A 116 0.24 14.43 2.96
N SER A 117 0.09 13.57 3.97
CA SER A 117 0.35 12.12 3.86
C SER A 117 -0.55 11.47 2.81
N ALA A 118 -1.85 11.78 2.81
CA ALA A 118 -2.80 11.23 1.85
C ALA A 118 -2.46 11.61 0.40
N LYS A 119 -1.98 12.82 0.16
CA LYS A 119 -1.52 13.27 -1.16
C LYS A 119 -0.29 12.50 -1.65
N ASP A 120 0.73 12.36 -0.81
CA ASP A 120 1.94 11.59 -1.15
C ASP A 120 1.58 10.12 -1.45
N LEU A 121 0.69 9.51 -0.64
CA LEU A 121 0.23 8.14 -0.85
C LEU A 121 -0.57 7.98 -2.14
N GLU A 122 -1.43 8.95 -2.48
CA GLU A 122 -2.19 8.94 -3.72
C GLU A 122 -1.29 9.07 -4.94
N ALA A 123 -0.32 9.99 -4.91
CA ALA A 123 0.68 10.12 -5.97
C ALA A 123 1.50 8.83 -6.14
N ALA A 124 1.91 8.19 -5.04
CA ALA A 124 2.62 6.92 -5.06
C ALA A 124 1.78 5.79 -5.69
N ARG A 125 0.48 5.70 -5.38
CA ARG A 125 -0.43 4.71 -6.00
C ARG A 125 -0.56 4.93 -7.50
N GLN A 126 -0.74 6.18 -7.93
CA GLN A 126 -0.85 6.50 -9.37
C GLN A 126 0.42 6.15 -10.13
N LEU A 127 1.60 6.37 -9.53
CA LEU A 127 2.87 5.93 -10.10
C LEU A 127 2.95 4.40 -10.20
N GLN A 128 2.49 3.68 -9.17
CA GLN A 128 2.45 2.22 -9.18
C GLN A 128 1.49 1.68 -10.24
N GLU A 129 0.29 2.25 -10.39
CA GLU A 129 -0.68 1.88 -11.42
C GLU A 129 -0.14 2.16 -12.83
N THR A 130 0.52 3.30 -13.01
CA THR A 130 1.18 3.65 -14.28
C THR A 130 2.29 2.65 -14.60
N ALA A 131 3.11 2.29 -13.62
CA ALA A 131 4.16 1.30 -13.77
C ALA A 131 3.57 -0.09 -14.10
N ALA A 132 2.54 -0.53 -13.39
CA ALA A 132 1.82 -1.77 -13.66
C ALA A 132 1.27 -1.82 -15.08
N THR A 133 0.60 -0.75 -15.54
CA THR A 133 0.08 -0.62 -16.90
C THR A 133 1.19 -0.75 -17.96
N ARG A 134 2.35 -0.11 -17.70
CA ARG A 134 3.52 -0.19 -18.60
C ARG A 134 4.13 -1.58 -18.63
N LEU A 135 4.24 -2.25 -17.48
CA LEU A 135 4.75 -3.61 -17.37
C LEU A 135 3.83 -4.60 -18.11
N LEU A 136 2.51 -4.49 -17.91
CA LEU A 136 1.52 -5.29 -18.63
C LEU A 136 1.62 -5.09 -20.16
N SER A 137 1.71 -3.84 -20.62
CA SER A 137 1.92 -3.55 -22.05
C SER A 137 3.21 -4.16 -22.61
N ALA A 138 4.30 -4.12 -21.83
CA ALA A 138 5.57 -4.70 -22.21
C ALA A 138 5.54 -6.24 -22.20
N ALA A 139 4.77 -6.87 -21.31
CA ALA A 139 4.54 -8.30 -21.29
C ALA A 139 3.69 -8.75 -22.50
N ALA A 140 2.60 -8.03 -22.79
CA ALA A 140 1.77 -8.28 -23.96
C ALA A 140 2.57 -8.20 -25.28
N SER A 141 3.48 -7.24 -25.39
CA SER A 141 4.38 -7.12 -26.56
C SER A 141 5.32 -8.33 -26.70
N ARG A 142 5.79 -8.90 -25.59
CA ARG A 142 6.58 -10.13 -25.59
C ARG A 142 5.73 -11.34 -25.98
N ALA A 143 4.53 -11.49 -25.42
CA ALA A 143 3.61 -12.54 -25.80
C ALA A 143 3.27 -12.49 -27.30
N ALA A 144 3.05 -11.30 -27.85
CA ALA A 144 2.85 -11.11 -29.29
C ALA A 144 4.06 -11.55 -30.14
N ASN A 145 5.30 -11.35 -29.66
CA ASN A 145 6.48 -11.94 -30.31
C ASN A 145 6.48 -13.47 -30.22
N GLY A 146 5.98 -14.03 -29.11
CA GLY A 146 5.71 -15.47 -28.98
C GLY A 146 4.75 -15.96 -30.07
N ASP A 147 3.61 -15.30 -30.23
CA ASP A 147 2.60 -15.63 -31.25
C ASP A 147 3.17 -15.52 -32.68
N LEU A 148 3.96 -14.47 -32.94
CA LEU A 148 4.66 -14.29 -34.21
C LEU A 148 5.61 -15.46 -34.50
N LYS A 149 6.39 -15.89 -33.51
CA LYS A 149 7.32 -17.02 -33.65
C LYS A 149 6.59 -18.34 -33.84
N ARG A 150 5.44 -18.55 -33.18
CA ARG A 150 4.57 -19.71 -33.44
C ARG A 150 4.05 -19.73 -34.88
N THR A 151 3.64 -18.57 -35.41
CA THR A 151 3.20 -18.42 -36.81
C THR A 151 4.32 -18.80 -37.79
N GLN A 152 5.57 -18.55 -37.40
CA GLN A 152 6.77 -18.93 -38.15
C GLN A 152 7.24 -20.37 -37.88
N LEU A 153 6.49 -21.15 -37.09
CA LEU A 153 6.83 -22.51 -36.64
C LEU A 153 8.15 -22.57 -35.82
N ALA A 154 8.60 -21.43 -35.29
CA ALA A 154 9.80 -21.29 -34.47
C ALA A 154 9.45 -21.46 -32.97
N TYR A 155 8.97 -22.65 -32.62
CA TYR A 155 8.37 -22.90 -31.29
C TYR A 155 9.32 -22.69 -30.11
N ALA A 156 10.60 -23.07 -30.24
CA ALA A 156 11.59 -22.85 -29.18
C ALA A 156 11.82 -21.35 -28.89
N GLU A 157 11.87 -20.51 -29.93
CA GLU A 157 11.98 -19.05 -29.77
C GLU A 157 10.68 -18.46 -29.19
N ALA A 158 9.52 -18.96 -29.61
CA ALA A 158 8.23 -18.54 -29.08
C ALA A 158 8.12 -18.79 -27.56
N MET A 159 8.52 -19.98 -27.09
CA MET A 159 8.58 -20.29 -25.65
C MET A 159 9.45 -19.28 -24.89
N GLY A 160 10.59 -18.89 -25.46
CA GLY A 160 11.46 -17.88 -24.88
C GLY A 160 10.75 -16.54 -24.66
N TYR A 161 9.95 -16.10 -25.63
CA TYR A 161 9.17 -14.86 -25.51
C TYR A 161 8.04 -14.95 -24.49
N TYR A 162 7.28 -16.06 -24.43
CA TYR A 162 6.26 -16.23 -23.39
C TYR A 162 6.87 -16.28 -21.98
N ARG A 163 8.03 -16.93 -21.82
CA ARG A 163 8.75 -16.93 -20.55
C ARG A 163 9.13 -15.52 -20.12
N GLN A 164 9.65 -14.71 -21.04
CA GLN A 164 9.95 -13.30 -20.75
C GLN A 164 8.68 -12.48 -20.42
N ALA A 165 7.52 -12.83 -20.99
CA ALA A 165 6.24 -12.20 -20.61
C ALA A 165 5.85 -12.58 -19.18
N VAL A 166 5.96 -13.86 -18.82
CA VAL A 166 5.77 -14.37 -17.45
C VAL A 166 6.67 -13.65 -16.46
N ASP A 167 7.98 -13.57 -16.73
CA ASP A 167 8.96 -12.91 -15.85
C ASP A 167 8.59 -11.44 -15.55
N VAL A 168 7.97 -10.73 -16.51
CA VAL A 168 7.52 -9.35 -16.31
C VAL A 168 6.26 -9.31 -15.44
N VAL A 169 5.27 -10.14 -15.74
CA VAL A 169 3.98 -10.13 -15.04
C VAL A 169 4.09 -10.65 -13.61
N GLU A 170 5.05 -11.52 -13.30
CA GLU A 170 5.33 -11.96 -11.92
C GLU A 170 5.63 -10.80 -10.96
N SER A 171 6.12 -9.66 -11.48
CA SER A 171 6.38 -8.45 -10.68
C SER A 171 5.14 -7.57 -10.47
N VAL A 172 3.98 -7.92 -11.06
CA VAL A 172 2.74 -7.14 -11.03
C VAL A 172 1.67 -7.89 -10.21
N PRO A 173 1.46 -7.54 -8.93
CA PRO A 173 0.58 -8.30 -8.03
C PRO A 173 -0.88 -8.42 -8.49
N THR A 174 -1.37 -7.47 -9.28
CA THR A 174 -2.76 -7.43 -9.75
C THR A 174 -2.99 -8.19 -11.06
N ALA A 175 -1.97 -8.83 -11.61
CA ALA A 175 -1.99 -9.40 -12.96
C ALA A 175 -1.96 -10.94 -13.00
N GLU A 176 -2.63 -11.56 -12.02
CA GLU A 176 -2.66 -13.02 -11.89
C GLU A 176 -3.30 -13.71 -13.10
N LEU A 177 -4.27 -13.05 -13.76
CA LEU A 177 -4.92 -13.57 -14.96
C LEU A 177 -3.95 -13.59 -16.15
N GLU A 178 -3.28 -12.47 -16.42
CA GLU A 178 -2.29 -12.36 -17.49
C GLU A 178 -1.12 -13.33 -17.26
N LEU A 179 -0.72 -13.52 -16.00
CA LEU A 179 0.29 -14.51 -15.62
C LEU A 179 -0.14 -15.92 -16.03
N ALA A 180 -1.38 -16.31 -15.71
CA ALA A 180 -1.92 -17.61 -16.06
C ALA A 180 -2.08 -17.80 -17.58
N GLU A 181 -2.49 -16.76 -18.30
CA GLU A 181 -2.58 -16.79 -19.76
C GLU A 181 -1.21 -17.01 -20.42
N TYR A 182 -0.17 -16.31 -19.98
CA TYR A 182 1.18 -16.48 -20.55
C TYR A 182 1.84 -17.80 -20.15
N LEU A 183 1.57 -18.30 -18.94
CA LEU A 183 1.98 -19.65 -18.52
C LEU A 183 1.31 -20.73 -19.39
N ASN A 184 0.02 -20.59 -19.68
CA ASN A 184 -0.69 -21.48 -20.61
C ASN A 184 -0.13 -21.41 -22.02
N ALA A 185 0.13 -20.20 -22.54
CA ALA A 185 0.69 -20.03 -23.87
C ALA A 185 2.09 -20.67 -23.99
N TRP A 186 2.94 -20.50 -22.96
CA TRP A 186 4.22 -21.18 -22.87
C TRP A 186 4.05 -22.70 -22.87
N GLY A 187 3.20 -23.25 -21.98
CA GLY A 187 2.93 -24.67 -21.89
C GLY A 187 2.41 -25.27 -23.20
N PHE A 188 1.47 -24.60 -23.87
CA PHE A 188 0.93 -25.04 -25.16
C PHE A 188 2.00 -25.06 -26.25
N THR A 189 2.81 -24.00 -26.34
CA THR A 189 3.89 -23.91 -27.32
C THR A 189 4.96 -24.97 -27.10
N ALA A 190 5.22 -25.33 -25.84
CA ALA A 190 6.13 -26.41 -25.50
C ALA A 190 5.62 -27.78 -26.00
N HIS A 191 4.30 -28.03 -25.98
CA HIS A 191 3.73 -29.21 -26.66
C HIS A 191 3.94 -29.18 -28.17
N GLU A 192 3.74 -28.03 -28.82
CA GLU A 192 3.99 -27.88 -30.26
C GLU A 192 5.46 -28.11 -30.62
N ALA A 193 6.39 -27.77 -29.71
CA ALA A 193 7.82 -28.04 -29.85
C ALA A 193 8.20 -29.51 -29.53
N GLY A 194 7.28 -30.31 -28.98
CA GLY A 194 7.58 -31.65 -28.45
C GLY A 194 8.33 -31.66 -27.11
N ASP A 195 8.48 -30.50 -26.45
CA ASP A 195 9.14 -30.35 -25.15
C ASP A 195 8.12 -30.50 -24.00
N TYR A 196 7.62 -31.73 -23.82
CA TYR A 196 6.62 -32.01 -22.80
C TYR A 196 7.15 -31.82 -21.37
N ALA A 197 8.44 -32.10 -21.14
CA ALA A 197 9.08 -31.91 -19.85
C ALA A 197 9.22 -30.42 -19.50
N GLY A 198 9.57 -29.58 -20.48
CA GLY A 198 9.61 -28.13 -20.31
C GLY A 198 8.24 -27.47 -20.18
N ALA A 199 7.18 -28.12 -20.66
CA ALA A 199 5.80 -27.63 -20.57
C ALA A 199 5.21 -27.77 -19.15
N GLN A 200 5.57 -28.83 -18.45
CA GLN A 200 4.93 -29.26 -17.21
C GLN A 200 4.89 -28.17 -16.12
N PRO A 201 6.00 -27.48 -15.76
CA PRO A 201 5.97 -26.49 -14.69
C PRO A 201 5.06 -25.28 -15.00
N ALA A 202 4.99 -24.88 -16.28
CA ALA A 202 4.16 -23.76 -16.69
C ALA A 202 2.66 -24.14 -16.61
N GLN A 203 2.32 -25.35 -17.04
CA GLN A 203 0.95 -25.85 -17.00
C GLN A 203 0.45 -26.11 -15.58
N GLU A 204 1.27 -26.68 -14.71
CA GLU A 204 0.91 -26.89 -13.30
C GLU A 204 0.56 -25.57 -12.61
N ARG A 205 1.37 -24.52 -12.85
CA ARG A 205 1.12 -23.19 -12.30
C ARG A 205 -0.14 -22.54 -12.86
N ALA A 206 -0.36 -22.63 -14.18
CA ALA A 206 -1.57 -22.10 -14.80
C ALA A 206 -2.83 -22.84 -14.31
N LEU A 207 -2.75 -24.17 -14.20
CA LEU A 207 -3.83 -25.00 -13.69
C LEU A 207 -4.19 -24.63 -12.25
N ALA A 208 -3.19 -24.50 -11.36
CA ALA A 208 -3.42 -24.08 -9.97
C ALA A 208 -4.15 -22.73 -9.90
N PHE A 209 -3.78 -21.76 -10.75
CA PHE A 209 -4.50 -20.49 -10.82
C PHE A 209 -5.97 -20.68 -11.20
N PHE A 210 -6.27 -21.42 -12.27
CA PHE A 210 -7.65 -21.63 -12.71
C PHE A 210 -8.47 -22.47 -11.73
N GLN A 211 -7.86 -23.45 -11.07
CA GLN A 211 -8.49 -24.22 -10.00
C GLN A 211 -8.95 -23.30 -8.87
N ASN A 212 -8.07 -22.42 -8.39
CA ASN A 212 -8.41 -21.47 -7.34
C ASN A 212 -9.44 -20.43 -7.81
N ARG A 213 -9.28 -19.89 -9.03
CA ARG A 213 -10.14 -18.82 -9.57
C ARG A 213 -11.59 -19.24 -9.78
N PHE A 214 -11.81 -20.52 -10.11
CA PHE A 214 -13.11 -21.09 -10.46
C PHE A 214 -13.60 -22.15 -9.46
N ASP A 215 -12.89 -22.33 -8.34
CA ASP A 215 -13.20 -23.35 -7.33
C ASP A 215 -13.36 -24.76 -7.95
N LEU A 216 -12.46 -25.10 -8.88
CA LEU A 216 -12.51 -26.38 -9.59
C LEU A 216 -11.89 -27.46 -8.73
N SER A 217 -12.75 -28.27 -8.10
CA SER A 217 -12.29 -29.51 -7.47
C SER A 217 -11.64 -30.45 -8.49
N ASP A 218 -10.66 -31.24 -8.06
CA ASP A 218 -10.00 -32.25 -8.91
C ASP A 218 -11.01 -33.19 -9.58
N ARG A 219 -12.08 -33.55 -8.86
CA ARG A 219 -13.17 -34.39 -9.38
C ARG A 219 -13.96 -33.74 -10.51
N LEU A 220 -14.17 -32.42 -10.43
CA LEU A 220 -14.84 -31.67 -11.51
C LEU A 220 -13.91 -31.54 -12.71
N LEU A 221 -12.61 -31.33 -12.46
CA LEU A 221 -11.59 -31.23 -13.50
C LEU A 221 -11.46 -32.54 -14.28
N GLU A 222 -11.38 -33.67 -13.56
CA GLU A 222 -11.34 -35.02 -14.13
C GLU A 222 -12.55 -35.27 -15.03
N LYS A 223 -13.76 -34.94 -14.55
CA LYS A 223 -15.00 -35.10 -15.33
C LYS A 223 -15.04 -34.23 -16.59
N VAL A 224 -14.57 -32.99 -16.51
CA VAL A 224 -14.50 -32.08 -17.65
C VAL A 224 -13.48 -32.57 -18.68
N LEU A 225 -12.32 -33.05 -18.22
CA LEU A 225 -11.28 -33.61 -19.07
C LEU A 225 -11.72 -34.92 -19.74
N GLU A 226 -12.39 -35.82 -19.02
CA GLU A 226 -13.00 -37.04 -19.55
C GLU A 226 -13.98 -36.70 -20.68
N THR A 227 -14.91 -35.78 -20.42
CA THR A 227 -15.89 -35.33 -21.44
C THR A 227 -15.20 -34.70 -22.66
N ALA A 228 -14.12 -33.93 -22.46
CA ALA A 228 -13.39 -33.29 -23.54
C ALA A 228 -12.56 -34.30 -24.37
N LEU A 229 -12.00 -35.32 -23.72
CA LEU A 229 -11.27 -36.42 -24.37
C LEU A 229 -12.21 -37.28 -25.20
N GLU A 230 -13.36 -37.68 -24.67
CA GLU A 230 -14.40 -38.41 -25.42
C GLU A 230 -14.78 -37.67 -26.70
N ARG A 231 -15.13 -36.38 -26.59
CA ARG A 231 -15.47 -35.56 -27.76
C ARG A 231 -14.36 -35.44 -28.81
N ARG A 232 -13.09 -35.45 -28.38
CA ARG A 232 -11.95 -35.41 -29.32
C ARG A 232 -11.76 -36.74 -30.03
N VAL A 233 -11.98 -37.86 -29.35
CA VAL A 233 -11.93 -39.20 -29.96
C VAL A 233 -13.07 -39.33 -30.98
N ASP A 234 -14.29 -38.96 -30.60
CA ASP A 234 -15.44 -38.98 -31.51
C ASP A 234 -15.20 -38.14 -32.77
N ALA A 235 -14.58 -36.97 -32.63
CA ALA A 235 -14.23 -36.10 -33.76
C ALA A 235 -13.14 -36.71 -34.66
N ALA A 236 -12.18 -37.44 -34.10
CA ALA A 236 -11.14 -38.12 -34.86
C ALA A 236 -11.69 -39.32 -35.66
N ASP A 237 -12.61 -40.08 -35.07
CA ASP A 237 -13.28 -41.20 -35.73
C ASP A 237 -14.14 -40.72 -36.90
N LEU A 238 -14.93 -39.65 -36.70
CA LEU A 238 -15.69 -39.00 -37.78
C LEU A 238 -14.80 -38.52 -38.93
N TYR A 239 -13.64 -37.95 -38.63
CA TYR A 239 -12.68 -37.51 -39.65
C TYR A 239 -12.09 -38.70 -40.44
N PHE A 240 -11.78 -39.80 -39.76
CA PHE A 240 -11.27 -41.02 -40.40
C PHE A 240 -12.30 -41.67 -41.32
N GLU A 241 -13.57 -41.76 -40.90
CA GLU A 241 -14.66 -42.26 -41.74
C GLU A 241 -14.87 -41.40 -42.99
N HIS A 242 -14.86 -40.07 -42.84
CA HIS A 242 -15.01 -39.16 -43.99
C HIS A 242 -13.84 -39.28 -44.99
N THR A 243 -12.60 -39.32 -44.52
CA THR A 243 -11.42 -39.38 -45.40
C THR A 243 -11.24 -40.74 -46.08
N THR A 244 -11.69 -41.83 -45.45
CA THR A 244 -11.69 -43.17 -46.05
C THR A 244 -12.83 -43.39 -47.05
N THR A 245 -13.99 -42.75 -46.87
CA THR A 245 -15.10 -42.85 -47.82
C THR A 245 -14.79 -42.12 -49.15
N ASP A 246 -14.09 -40.98 -49.08
CA ASP A 246 -13.66 -40.23 -50.27
C ASP A 246 -12.54 -40.93 -51.07
N SER A 247 -11.73 -41.78 -50.42
CA SER A 247 -10.64 -42.52 -51.09
C SER A 247 -11.08 -43.84 -51.72
N VAL A 248 -12.32 -44.28 -51.51
CA VAL A 248 -12.91 -45.48 -52.13
C VAL A 248 -13.77 -45.14 -53.36
N SER A 249 -13.92 -43.85 -53.69
CA SER A 249 -14.78 -43.37 -54.79
C SER A 249 -14.04 -42.90 -56.06
N LEU A 250 -12.79 -43.35 -56.29
CA LEU A 250 -12.03 -43.16 -57.54
C LEU A 250 -11.76 -44.52 -58.22
#